data_AF-A0A956F1P5-F1
#
_entry.id   AF-A0A956F1P5-F1
#
_cell.length_a   1.000
_cell.length_b   1.000
_cell.length_c   1.000
_cell.angle_alpha   90.00
_cell.angle_beta   90.00
_cell.angle_gamma   90.00
#
_symmetry.space_group_name_H-M   'P 1'
#
loop_
_entity.id
_entity.type
_entity.pdbx_description
1 polymer ?
#
loop_
_entity_poly.entity_id
_entity_poly.type
_entity_poly.pdbx_seq_one_letter_code
_entity_poly.pdbx_strand_id
1 'polypeptide(L)'
;MAANREMHTALVGLLGLGLALLACKGKDESPPAPANPQVPAAAEQPQPQVPAQPVAQAQPQPQAPAQPQAAPQPAAPAPPQIPTISRFQVGEGEASNGVWTPGFAAQRNGGDQSKNFVEAAQSCSSQGLSLCTETQYIKACAANPAVGTYSSWTASWANGTSVVTRGGGGCDSRAETIASERSDSRMALCCERAIGIRTGNKNSAFMKVSHADQLGFEQAFNSKSAANLSKYWAEWLIFDGAQMGRDKVNASQSSWFSSHPVQWTLYDVCDVKLGQVQMGNRMYDGLVSDCRTVTAVNNSDVSVFTTHFGRYRFPEGKRNEIVEISHKDRIRKLTPL
;
A
#
# COMPACT_ATOMS: atom_id res chain seq x y z
N MET A 1 -51.30 -16.13 12.93
CA MET A 1 -51.30 -14.78 12.31
C MET A 1 -49.89 -14.54 11.79
N ALA A 2 -49.78 -14.55 10.47
CA ALA A 2 -48.54 -14.39 9.73
C ALA A 2 -48.15 -12.91 9.67
N ALA A 3 -46.86 -12.60 9.76
CA ALA A 3 -46.32 -11.32 9.33
C ALA A 3 -45.02 -11.58 8.56
N ASN A 4 -45.18 -11.51 7.24
CA ASN A 4 -44.13 -11.42 6.23
C ASN A 4 -43.12 -10.32 6.59
N ARG A 5 -41.83 -10.62 6.43
CA ARG A 5 -40.83 -9.57 6.20
C ARG A 5 -39.95 -9.99 5.02
N GLU A 6 -40.28 -9.42 3.87
CA GLU A 6 -39.49 -9.48 2.65
C GLU A 6 -38.12 -8.86 2.90
N MET A 7 -37.07 -9.62 2.61
CA MET A 7 -35.69 -9.13 2.58
C MET A 7 -35.35 -8.89 1.10
N HIS A 8 -35.25 -7.61 0.73
CA HIS A 8 -34.73 -7.20 -0.56
C HIS A 8 -33.25 -7.58 -0.66
N THR A 9 -32.96 -8.59 -1.48
CA THR A 9 -31.63 -8.94 -1.96
C THR A 9 -31.13 -7.83 -2.89
N ALA A 10 -30.30 -6.93 -2.37
CA ALA A 10 -29.59 -5.96 -3.19
C ALA A 10 -28.36 -6.63 -3.82
N LEU A 11 -28.48 -6.84 -5.14
CA LEU A 11 -27.43 -7.28 -6.05
C LEU A 11 -26.32 -6.21 -6.10
N VAL A 12 -25.16 -6.46 -5.47
CA VAL A 12 -23.96 -5.62 -5.66
C VAL A 12 -23.08 -6.29 -6.71
N GLY A 13 -22.92 -5.57 -7.83
CA GLY A 13 -22.25 -6.04 -9.04
C GLY A 13 -20.78 -6.39 -8.81
N LEU A 14 -20.47 -7.67 -9.06
CA LEU A 14 -19.15 -8.14 -9.44
C LEU A 14 -18.72 -7.45 -10.75
N LEU A 15 -17.74 -6.57 -10.66
CA LEU A 15 -16.86 -6.26 -11.78
C LEU A 15 -15.51 -6.90 -11.50
N GLY A 16 -15.44 -8.16 -11.94
CA GLY A 16 -14.20 -8.88 -12.10
C GLY A 16 -13.32 -8.15 -13.12
N LEU A 17 -12.06 -7.96 -12.76
CA LEU A 17 -11.02 -7.99 -13.78
C LEU A 17 -10.83 -9.47 -14.13
N GLY A 18 -11.40 -9.86 -15.26
CA GLY A 18 -11.28 -11.20 -15.79
C GLY A 18 -9.82 -11.52 -16.11
N LEU A 19 -9.24 -12.45 -15.35
CA LEU A 19 -8.24 -13.34 -15.92
C LEU A 19 -9.00 -14.38 -16.74
N ALA A 20 -8.94 -14.25 -18.06
CA ALA A 20 -9.39 -15.30 -18.98
C ALA A 20 -8.45 -16.51 -18.85
N LEU A 21 -8.79 -17.45 -17.97
CA LEU A 21 -8.25 -18.81 -18.00
C LEU A 21 -9.01 -19.57 -19.10
N LEU A 22 -8.39 -19.70 -20.28
CA LEU A 22 -8.80 -20.71 -21.25
C LEU A 22 -8.60 -22.10 -20.63
N ALA A 23 -9.71 -22.82 -20.43
CA ALA A 23 -9.71 -24.23 -20.14
C ALA A 23 -9.41 -25.03 -21.42
N CYS A 24 -8.14 -25.39 -21.64
CA CYS A 24 -7.79 -26.44 -22.60
C CYS A 24 -7.99 -27.80 -21.92
N LYS A 25 -9.14 -28.42 -22.21
CA LYS A 25 -9.36 -29.85 -22.03
C LYS A 25 -8.99 -30.50 -23.36
N GLY A 26 -7.79 -31.08 -23.46
CA GLY A 26 -7.24 -31.60 -24.70
C GLY A 26 -6.44 -32.87 -24.47
N LYS A 27 -7.02 -33.97 -24.94
CA LYS A 27 -6.55 -35.35 -25.00
C LYS A 27 -5.30 -35.44 -25.91
N ASP A 28 -4.34 -36.27 -25.55
CA ASP A 28 -3.18 -36.63 -26.38
C ASP A 28 -3.60 -37.15 -27.76
N GLU A 29 -3.32 -36.39 -28.82
CA GLU A 29 -3.02 -36.88 -30.17
C GLU A 29 -2.45 -35.71 -30.98
N SER A 30 -1.16 -35.74 -31.34
CA SER A 30 -0.53 -34.73 -32.20
C SER A 30 -0.82 -35.01 -33.68
N PRO A 31 -1.53 -34.12 -34.40
CA PRO A 31 -1.61 -34.17 -35.85
C PRO A 31 -0.34 -33.54 -36.49
N PRO A 32 0.04 -33.94 -37.72
CA PRO A 32 1.14 -33.32 -38.44
C PRO A 32 0.86 -31.83 -38.69
N ALA A 33 1.93 -31.04 -38.59
CA ALA A 33 1.91 -29.59 -38.71
C ALA A 33 1.23 -29.11 -40.02
N PRO A 34 0.24 -28.20 -39.95
CA PRO A 34 -0.29 -27.56 -41.15
C PRO A 34 0.76 -26.62 -41.75
N ALA A 35 0.91 -26.70 -43.07
CA ALA A 35 1.72 -25.78 -43.85
C ALA A 35 1.27 -24.33 -43.61
N ASN A 36 2.24 -23.46 -43.35
CA ASN A 36 2.06 -22.05 -43.07
C ASN A 36 1.40 -21.36 -44.28
N PRO A 37 0.21 -20.74 -44.16
CA PRO A 37 -0.32 -19.86 -45.19
C PRO A 37 0.60 -18.64 -45.30
N GLN A 38 1.19 -18.43 -46.48
CA GLN A 38 1.90 -17.21 -46.82
C GLN A 38 0.92 -16.04 -46.75
N VAL A 39 1.11 -15.14 -45.78
CA VAL A 39 0.40 -13.87 -45.70
C VAL A 39 0.95 -12.97 -46.82
N PRO A 40 0.09 -12.43 -47.72
CA PRO A 40 0.52 -11.47 -48.73
C PRO A 40 1.10 -10.23 -48.05
N ALA A 41 2.21 -9.73 -48.59
CA ALA A 41 2.79 -8.45 -48.21
C ALA A 41 1.74 -7.34 -48.32
N ALA A 42 1.38 -6.74 -47.19
CA ALA A 42 0.48 -5.60 -47.17
C ALA A 42 1.18 -4.42 -47.86
N ALA A 43 0.56 -3.94 -48.93
CA ALA A 43 1.00 -2.77 -49.68
C ALA A 43 1.10 -1.55 -48.75
N GLU A 44 2.27 -0.92 -48.79
CA GLU A 44 2.56 0.39 -48.20
C GLU A 44 1.53 1.41 -48.72
N GLN A 45 0.62 1.86 -47.84
CA GLN A 45 -0.26 2.98 -48.16
C GLN A 45 0.55 4.28 -48.11
N PRO A 46 0.51 5.13 -49.16
CA PRO A 46 1.19 6.41 -49.14
C PRO A 46 0.61 7.31 -48.04
N GLN A 47 1.49 7.81 -47.18
CA GLN A 47 1.14 8.81 -46.18
C GLN A 47 0.59 10.08 -46.87
N PRO A 48 -0.52 10.66 -46.39
CA PRO A 48 -0.98 11.96 -46.86
C PRO A 48 0.10 13.02 -46.62
N GLN A 49 0.60 13.61 -47.70
CA GLN A 49 1.47 14.77 -47.63
C GLN A 49 0.72 15.92 -46.98
N VAL A 50 1.16 16.32 -45.78
CA VAL A 50 0.71 17.53 -45.12
C VAL A 50 1.14 18.72 -45.98
N PRO A 51 0.23 19.61 -46.41
CA PRO A 51 0.58 20.79 -47.18
C PRO A 51 1.61 21.64 -46.42
N ALA A 52 2.69 22.02 -47.11
CA ALA A 52 3.69 22.94 -46.60
C ALA A 52 3.01 24.25 -46.17
N GLN A 53 3.04 24.54 -44.87
CA GLN A 53 2.57 25.81 -44.34
C GLN A 53 3.49 26.93 -44.87
N PRO A 54 2.93 28.08 -45.30
CA PRO A 54 3.72 29.23 -45.73
C PRO A 54 4.60 29.69 -44.58
N VAL A 55 5.91 29.74 -44.81
CA VAL A 55 6.88 30.34 -43.90
C VAL A 55 6.60 31.84 -43.89
N ALA A 56 5.88 32.32 -42.87
CA ALA A 56 5.65 33.75 -42.68
C ALA A 56 7.01 34.44 -42.48
N GLN A 57 7.34 35.34 -43.41
CA GLN A 57 8.54 36.16 -43.34
C GLN A 57 8.47 37.01 -42.07
N ALA A 58 9.43 36.80 -41.16
CA ALA A 58 9.57 37.56 -39.93
C ALA A 58 9.79 39.05 -40.27
N GLN A 59 8.81 39.89 -39.91
CA GLN A 59 9.02 41.33 -39.88
C GLN A 59 10.05 41.68 -38.78
N PRO A 60 10.93 42.66 -39.01
CA PRO A 60 11.85 43.13 -37.98
C PRO A 60 11.06 43.66 -36.79
N GLN A 61 11.17 42.98 -35.64
CA GLN A 61 10.61 43.48 -34.38
C GLN A 61 11.34 44.79 -34.01
N PRO A 62 10.60 45.87 -33.68
CA PRO A 62 11.17 47.08 -33.11
C PRO A 62 11.97 46.72 -31.85
N GLN A 63 13.24 47.12 -31.82
CA GLN A 63 14.07 46.98 -30.62
C GLN A 63 13.42 47.75 -29.48
N ALA A 64 12.86 47.03 -28.51
CA ALA A 64 12.31 47.62 -27.31
C ALA A 64 13.45 48.36 -26.58
N PRO A 65 13.24 49.61 -26.12
CA PRO A 65 14.24 50.38 -25.40
C PRO A 65 14.72 49.59 -24.18
N ALA A 66 16.03 49.60 -23.95
CA ALA A 66 16.69 48.91 -22.85
C ALA A 66 15.97 49.22 -21.52
N GLN A 67 15.30 48.21 -20.96
CA GLN A 67 14.68 48.35 -19.65
C GLN A 67 15.78 48.61 -18.61
N PRO A 68 15.63 49.63 -17.76
CA PRO A 68 16.55 49.88 -16.65
C PRO A 68 16.74 48.59 -15.85
N GLN A 69 17.98 48.17 -15.62
CA GLN A 69 18.31 47.04 -14.76
C GLN A 69 17.69 47.30 -13.39
N ALA A 70 16.65 46.54 -13.06
CA ALA A 70 16.02 46.61 -11.74
C ALA A 70 17.09 46.27 -10.70
N ALA A 71 17.21 47.11 -9.67
CA ALA A 71 18.13 46.86 -8.57
C ALA A 71 17.91 45.44 -8.01
N PRO A 72 18.98 44.71 -7.62
CA PRO A 72 18.86 43.36 -7.13
C PRO A 72 17.87 43.31 -5.97
N GLN A 73 16.76 42.57 -6.15
CA GLN A 73 15.79 42.34 -5.09
C GLN A 73 16.49 41.62 -3.93
N PRO A 74 16.25 42.05 -2.68
CA PRO A 74 16.75 41.35 -1.50
C PRO A 74 16.37 39.86 -1.58
N ALA A 75 17.34 38.98 -1.38
CA ALA A 75 17.10 37.54 -1.36
C ALA A 75 16.05 37.21 -0.28
N ALA A 76 15.03 36.43 -0.66
CA ALA A 76 14.05 35.94 0.30
C ALA A 76 14.77 35.16 1.41
N PRO A 77 14.36 35.30 2.69
CA PRO A 77 14.96 34.57 3.78
C PRO A 77 14.82 33.07 3.54
N ALA A 78 15.89 32.31 3.83
CA ALA A 78 15.88 30.86 3.69
C ALA A 78 14.78 30.23 4.57
N PRO A 79 14.07 29.20 4.09
CA PRO A 79 13.05 28.55 4.89
C PRO A 79 13.65 27.93 6.16
N PRO A 80 12.92 27.99 7.29
CA PRO A 80 13.40 27.43 8.55
C PRO A 80 13.73 25.94 8.38
N GLN A 81 14.91 25.56 8.86
CA GLN A 81 15.39 24.17 8.78
C GLN A 81 14.77 23.35 9.91
N ILE A 82 14.16 22.21 9.57
CA ILE A 82 13.68 21.26 10.58
C ILE A 82 14.88 20.47 11.12
N PRO A 83 15.10 20.40 12.44
CA PRO A 83 16.25 19.75 13.06
C PRO A 83 16.15 18.22 12.99
N THR A 84 17.27 17.54 12.79
CA THR A 84 17.34 16.07 12.82
C THR A 84 16.95 15.52 14.19
N ILE A 85 16.32 14.34 14.23
CA ILE A 85 15.99 13.66 15.48
C ILE A 85 16.82 12.38 15.54
N SER A 86 17.76 12.35 16.49
CA SER A 86 18.60 11.18 16.73
C SER A 86 17.74 9.96 17.03
N ARG A 87 18.21 8.77 16.61
CA ARG A 87 17.48 7.52 16.84
C ARG A 87 17.19 7.31 18.31
N PHE A 88 15.93 7.02 18.63
CA PHE A 88 15.47 6.74 19.99
C PHE A 88 14.55 5.52 20.02
N GLN A 89 14.44 4.90 21.19
CA GLN A 89 13.61 3.71 21.40
C GLN A 89 12.23 4.11 21.93
N VAL A 90 11.19 3.49 21.38
CA VAL A 90 9.81 3.61 21.82
C VAL A 90 9.39 2.29 22.46
N GLY A 91 8.92 2.35 23.70
CA GLY A 91 8.49 1.18 24.45
C GLY A 91 7.27 0.48 23.82
N GLU A 92 7.14 -0.83 24.07
CA GLU A 92 5.92 -1.59 23.80
C GLU A 92 4.73 -1.02 24.60
N GLY A 93 3.51 -1.13 24.05
CA GLY A 93 2.31 -0.70 24.76
C GLY A 93 1.21 -0.15 23.86
N GLU A 94 0.10 0.23 24.47
CA GLU A 94 -1.08 0.82 23.84
C GLU A 94 -0.87 2.33 23.62
N ALA A 95 -1.20 2.81 22.43
CA ALA A 95 -1.27 4.24 22.14
C ALA A 95 -2.63 4.83 22.61
N SER A 96 -2.76 6.16 22.65
CA SER A 96 -4.01 6.82 23.07
C SER A 96 -5.22 6.53 22.17
N ASN A 97 -5.01 6.00 20.97
CA ASN A 97 -6.06 5.53 20.06
C ASN A 97 -6.51 4.08 20.31
N GLY A 98 -6.07 3.45 21.41
CA GLY A 98 -6.45 2.08 21.80
C GLY A 98 -5.78 0.97 21.00
N VAL A 99 -4.74 1.29 20.21
CA VAL A 99 -4.01 0.32 19.39
C VAL A 99 -2.68 -0.03 20.06
N TRP A 100 -2.44 -1.32 20.24
CA TRP A 100 -1.19 -1.83 20.79
C TRP A 100 -0.13 -1.97 19.70
N THR A 101 1.13 -1.68 20.02
CA THR A 101 2.29 -1.97 19.16
C THR A 101 3.44 -2.54 19.99
N PRO A 102 4.30 -3.40 19.40
CA PRO A 102 5.56 -3.77 20.03
C PRO A 102 6.47 -2.55 20.21
N GLY A 103 7.60 -2.72 20.89
CA GLY A 103 8.65 -1.70 20.89
C GLY A 103 9.27 -1.53 19.50
N PHE A 104 9.72 -0.32 19.19
CA PHE A 104 10.35 0.03 17.91
C PHE A 104 11.27 1.24 18.07
N ALA A 105 12.23 1.40 17.18
CA ALA A 105 13.02 2.63 17.10
C ALA A 105 12.41 3.65 16.12
N ALA A 106 12.60 4.94 16.42
CA ALA A 106 12.21 6.05 15.56
C ALA A 106 13.37 7.03 15.39
N GLN A 107 13.43 7.69 14.22
CA GLN A 107 14.41 8.74 13.93
C GLN A 107 13.89 9.68 12.83
N ARG A 108 14.53 10.85 12.71
CA ARG A 108 14.39 11.72 11.54
C ARG A 108 15.76 12.11 11.02
N ASN A 109 15.89 12.06 9.69
CA ASN A 109 17.05 12.61 8.99
C ASN A 109 16.70 13.93 8.31
N GLY A 110 17.72 14.74 8.05
CA GLY A 110 17.55 15.98 7.29
C GLY A 110 17.26 15.71 5.81
N GLY A 111 16.85 16.75 5.08
CA GLY A 111 16.63 16.69 3.62
C GLY A 111 15.32 16.01 3.20
N ASP A 112 14.35 15.90 4.11
CA ASP A 112 13.00 15.41 3.86
C ASP A 112 11.95 16.52 3.68
N GLN A 113 12.35 17.79 3.83
CA GLN A 113 11.52 18.96 3.59
C GLN A 113 11.12 19.05 2.11
N SER A 114 9.97 19.67 1.84
CA SER A 114 9.43 19.89 0.48
C SER A 114 9.08 18.60 -0.28
N LYS A 115 9.13 17.44 0.38
CA LYS A 115 8.78 16.15 -0.22
C LYS A 115 7.29 15.88 -0.13
N ASN A 116 6.75 15.26 -1.17
CA ASN A 116 5.43 14.64 -1.12
C ASN A 116 5.47 13.32 -0.31
N PHE A 117 4.33 12.67 -0.15
CA PHE A 117 4.23 11.43 0.63
C PHE A 117 5.16 10.32 0.13
N VAL A 118 5.25 10.10 -1.18
CA VAL A 118 6.06 9.01 -1.75
C VAL A 118 7.55 9.28 -1.64
N GLU A 119 7.98 10.51 -1.92
CA GLU A 119 9.36 10.94 -1.73
C GLU A 119 9.78 10.82 -0.25
N ALA A 120 8.89 11.17 0.68
CA ALA A 120 9.09 11.00 2.12
C ALA A 120 9.20 9.51 2.50
N ALA A 121 8.31 8.66 1.97
CA ALA A 121 8.35 7.21 2.19
C ALA A 121 9.65 6.57 1.67
N GLN A 122 10.08 6.95 0.47
CA GLN A 122 11.35 6.52 -0.11
C GLN A 122 12.55 6.96 0.73
N SER A 123 12.49 8.14 1.35
CA SER A 123 13.56 8.66 2.22
C SER A 123 13.74 7.85 3.51
N CYS A 124 12.66 7.27 4.04
CA CYS A 124 12.75 6.32 5.15
C CYS A 124 13.20 4.93 4.67
N SER A 125 12.69 4.49 3.52
CA SER A 125 13.00 3.17 2.94
C SER A 125 14.48 3.01 2.58
N SER A 126 15.13 4.08 2.09
CA SER A 126 16.57 4.07 1.79
C SER A 126 17.47 3.78 2.99
N GLN A 127 16.91 3.79 4.21
CA GLN A 127 17.59 3.51 5.47
C GLN A 127 17.11 2.22 6.13
N GLY A 128 16.32 1.41 5.42
CA GLY A 128 15.70 0.21 5.99
C GLY A 128 14.61 0.50 7.03
N LEU A 129 14.04 1.72 7.01
CA LEU A 129 12.92 2.13 7.86
C LEU A 129 11.66 2.36 7.03
N SER A 130 10.55 2.69 7.67
CA SER A 130 9.32 3.09 7.01
C SER A 130 8.84 4.41 7.60
N LEU A 131 7.98 5.16 6.89
CA LEU A 131 7.21 6.21 7.55
C LEU A 131 6.48 5.60 8.74
N CYS A 132 6.54 6.24 9.89
CA CYS A 132 5.76 5.82 11.03
C CYS A 132 4.27 5.80 10.65
N THR A 133 3.54 4.76 11.06
CA THR A 133 2.07 4.83 11.02
C THR A 133 1.56 5.88 12.00
N GLU A 134 0.29 6.27 11.90
CA GLU A 134 -0.35 7.18 12.85
C GLU A 134 -0.19 6.67 14.30
N THR A 135 -0.38 5.37 14.52
CA THR A 135 -0.20 4.75 15.85
C THR A 135 1.25 4.82 16.31
N GLN A 136 2.22 4.54 15.44
CA GLN A 136 3.64 4.65 15.78
C GLN A 136 4.03 6.10 16.07
N TYR A 137 3.53 7.07 15.30
CA TYR A 137 3.78 8.50 15.54
C TYR A 137 3.30 8.93 16.92
N ILE A 138 2.06 8.56 17.31
CA ILE A 138 1.49 8.90 18.63
C ILE A 138 2.43 8.44 19.74
N LYS A 139 2.90 7.19 19.69
CA LYS A 139 3.82 6.65 20.71
C LYS A 139 5.21 7.26 20.65
N ALA A 140 5.74 7.49 19.45
CA ALA A 140 7.03 8.15 19.27
C ALA A 140 7.00 9.58 19.84
N CYS A 141 5.89 10.30 19.66
CA CYS A 141 5.71 11.63 20.21
C CYS A 141 5.53 11.63 21.73
N ALA A 142 4.81 10.65 22.29
CA ALA A 142 4.72 10.49 23.74
C ALA A 142 6.09 10.20 24.39
N ALA A 143 6.95 9.42 23.71
CA ALA A 143 8.30 9.13 24.17
C ALA A 143 9.27 10.31 23.96
N ASN A 144 9.06 11.11 22.92
CA ASN A 144 9.87 12.29 22.58
C ASN A 144 8.98 13.44 22.07
N PRO A 145 8.53 14.35 22.96
CA PRO A 145 7.60 15.42 22.60
C PRO A 145 8.10 16.38 21.51
N ALA A 146 9.41 16.47 21.27
CA ALA A 146 9.98 17.28 20.18
C ALA A 146 9.50 16.83 18.78
N VAL A 147 9.07 15.58 18.65
CA VAL A 147 8.44 15.06 17.43
C VAL A 147 7.16 15.84 17.09
N GLY A 148 6.40 16.28 18.09
CA GLY A 148 5.12 16.97 17.93
C GLY A 148 5.24 18.41 17.44
N THR A 149 6.44 18.98 17.49
CA THR A 149 6.72 20.37 17.07
C THR A 149 6.54 20.56 15.56
N TYR A 150 6.75 19.51 14.76
CA TYR A 150 6.70 19.58 13.30
C TYR A 150 5.66 18.62 12.75
N SER A 151 4.97 19.03 11.68
CA SER A 151 4.05 18.13 10.97
C SER A 151 4.86 17.03 10.31
N SER A 152 4.41 15.77 10.39
CA SER A 152 5.03 14.62 9.73
C SER A 152 4.03 13.91 8.85
N TRP A 153 4.49 13.44 7.69
CA TRP A 153 3.82 12.37 6.96
C TRP A 153 3.70 11.12 7.84
N THR A 154 2.60 10.39 7.70
CA THR A 154 2.45 9.05 8.29
C THR A 154 2.10 8.04 7.20
N ALA A 155 2.38 6.76 7.42
CA ALA A 155 1.96 5.68 6.52
C ALA A 155 0.45 5.34 6.64
N SER A 156 -0.32 6.14 7.37
CA SER A 156 -1.75 5.94 7.60
C SER A 156 -2.59 6.81 6.68
N TRP A 157 -3.79 6.34 6.37
CA TRP A 157 -4.73 7.01 5.48
C TRP A 157 -6.02 7.35 6.22
N ALA A 158 -6.68 8.42 5.81
CA ALA A 158 -8.01 8.78 6.22
C ALA A 158 -8.95 8.67 5.03
N ASN A 159 -10.04 7.92 5.19
CA ASN A 159 -11.09 7.76 4.17
C ASN A 159 -10.60 7.16 2.83
N GLY A 160 -9.41 6.56 2.82
CA GLY A 160 -8.81 5.92 1.65
C GLY A 160 -8.26 6.87 0.60
N THR A 161 -8.46 8.19 0.74
CA THR A 161 -8.06 9.20 -0.25
C THR A 161 -7.06 10.22 0.24
N SER A 162 -7.01 10.47 1.55
CA SER A 162 -6.10 11.42 2.16
C SER A 162 -5.09 10.69 3.04
N VAL A 163 -3.85 11.18 3.04
CA VAL A 163 -2.82 10.73 3.97
C VAL A 163 -3.01 11.44 5.30
N VAL A 164 -2.87 10.71 6.40
CA VAL A 164 -2.87 11.30 7.73
C VAL A 164 -1.50 11.94 7.98
N THR A 165 -1.52 13.18 8.45
CA THR A 165 -0.34 13.86 9.00
C THR A 165 -0.56 14.15 10.48
N ARG A 166 0.54 14.18 11.23
CA ARG A 166 0.52 14.41 12.68
C ARG A 166 1.57 15.44 13.08
N GLY A 167 1.35 16.18 14.18
CA GLY A 167 2.29 17.20 14.67
C GLY A 167 2.05 18.61 14.12
N GLY A 168 2.99 19.52 14.38
CA GLY A 168 2.94 20.93 13.97
C GLY A 168 2.22 21.85 14.97
N GLY A 169 1.37 21.28 15.83
CA GLY A 169 0.74 21.96 16.97
C GLY A 169 0.82 21.14 18.26
N GLY A 170 1.73 20.16 18.33
CA GLY A 170 1.85 19.20 19.41
C GLY A 170 1.51 17.76 19.00
N CYS A 171 1.67 16.81 19.93
CA CYS A 171 1.51 15.37 19.65
C CYS A 171 0.09 14.97 19.22
N ASP A 172 -0.92 15.70 19.67
CA ASP A 172 -2.33 15.41 19.36
C ASP A 172 -2.78 16.01 18.03
N SER A 173 -2.00 16.92 17.44
CA SER A 173 -2.35 17.54 16.17
C SER A 173 -2.44 16.48 15.07
N ARG A 174 -3.58 16.47 14.38
CA ARG A 174 -3.89 15.58 13.27
C ARG A 174 -4.49 16.37 12.13
N ALA A 175 -4.01 16.13 10.93
CA ALA A 175 -4.60 16.67 9.71
C ALA A 175 -4.65 15.59 8.63
N GLU A 176 -5.44 15.84 7.60
CA GLU A 176 -5.57 15.00 6.41
C GLU A 176 -5.18 15.84 5.20
N THR A 177 -4.35 15.28 4.33
CA THR A 177 -3.81 15.98 3.16
C THR A 177 -3.75 15.03 1.98
N ILE A 178 -3.72 15.59 0.76
CA ILE A 178 -3.51 14.79 -0.44
C ILE A 178 -2.05 14.34 -0.52
N ALA A 179 -1.82 13.11 -0.99
CA ALA A 179 -0.49 12.51 -0.99
C ALA A 179 0.53 13.23 -1.89
N SER A 180 0.06 13.96 -2.91
CA SER A 180 0.87 14.77 -3.84
C SER A 180 1.22 16.15 -3.29
N GLU A 181 0.64 16.59 -2.18
CA GLU A 181 0.97 17.87 -1.57
C GLU A 181 2.45 17.90 -1.17
N ARG A 182 3.14 19.01 -1.42
CA ARG A 182 4.51 19.25 -0.95
C ARG A 182 4.46 20.30 0.16
N SER A 183 5.30 20.15 1.18
CA SER A 183 5.37 21.11 2.28
C SER A 183 6.79 21.25 2.82
N ASP A 184 7.27 22.49 2.92
CA ASP A 184 8.59 22.85 3.47
C ASP A 184 8.64 22.73 5.00
N SER A 185 7.46 22.72 5.63
CA SER A 185 7.28 22.63 7.08
C SER A 185 6.95 21.20 7.56
N ARG A 186 6.88 20.24 6.63
CA ARG A 186 6.57 18.84 6.92
C ARG A 186 7.83 17.99 6.86
N MET A 187 7.93 17.07 7.81
CA MET A 187 9.01 16.09 7.90
C MET A 187 8.51 14.66 7.61
N ALA A 188 9.46 13.72 7.59
CA ALA A 188 9.28 12.30 7.52
C ALA A 188 9.89 11.66 8.77
N LEU A 189 9.06 11.39 9.78
CA LEU A 189 9.48 10.55 10.89
C LEU A 189 9.57 9.09 10.42
N CYS A 190 10.76 8.51 10.52
CA CYS A 190 11.04 7.15 10.08
C CYS A 190 11.09 6.21 11.28
N CYS A 191 10.31 5.14 11.24
CA CYS A 191 10.22 4.13 12.28
C CYS A 191 10.71 2.77 11.77
N GLU A 192 11.25 1.94 12.67
CA GLU A 192 11.25 0.50 12.46
C GLU A 192 9.80 0.03 12.28
N ARG A 193 9.61 -0.96 11.41
CA ARG A 193 8.26 -1.37 11.04
C ARG A 193 7.58 -2.10 12.20
N ALA A 194 6.44 -1.55 12.66
CA ALA A 194 5.56 -2.20 13.63
C ALA A 194 4.10 -2.06 13.21
N ILE A 195 3.36 -3.18 13.20
CA ILE A 195 1.93 -3.21 12.86
C ILE A 195 1.10 -2.98 14.14
N GLY A 196 0.12 -2.09 14.08
CA GLY A 196 -0.81 -1.89 15.19
C GLY A 196 -1.76 -3.08 15.34
N ILE A 197 -1.94 -3.57 16.56
CA ILE A 197 -2.91 -4.62 16.88
C ILE A 197 -4.02 -4.03 17.74
N ARG A 198 -5.26 -4.11 17.25
CA ARG A 198 -6.46 -3.82 18.04
C ARG A 198 -7.16 -5.14 18.34
N THR A 199 -7.38 -5.41 19.62
CA THR A 199 -8.03 -6.66 20.04
C THR A 199 -8.69 -6.50 21.41
N GLY A 200 -9.75 -7.29 21.64
CA GLY A 200 -10.32 -7.46 22.99
C GLY A 200 -9.48 -8.37 23.89
N ASN A 201 -8.55 -9.15 23.33
CA ASN A 201 -7.68 -10.03 24.09
C ASN A 201 -6.44 -9.26 24.58
N LYS A 202 -6.43 -8.89 25.87
CA LYS A 202 -5.34 -8.12 26.48
C LYS A 202 -4.10 -8.96 26.85
N ASN A 203 -4.05 -10.25 26.49
CA ASN A 203 -2.86 -11.07 26.68
C ASN A 203 -1.71 -10.58 25.77
N SER A 204 -0.57 -10.20 26.36
CA SER A 204 0.56 -9.63 25.61
C SER A 204 1.21 -10.62 24.64
N ALA A 205 1.26 -11.92 24.98
CA ALA A 205 1.77 -12.93 24.07
C ALA A 205 0.88 -13.08 22.83
N PHE A 206 -0.44 -13.02 23.00
CA PHE A 206 -1.39 -13.02 21.88
C PHE A 206 -1.15 -11.83 20.94
N MET A 207 -1.00 -10.62 21.48
CA MET A 207 -0.74 -9.42 20.67
C MET A 207 0.61 -9.49 19.94
N LYS A 208 1.67 -9.98 20.61
CA LYS A 208 3.01 -10.17 20.03
C LYS A 208 3.02 -11.17 18.88
N VAL A 209 2.42 -12.34 19.08
CA VAL A 209 2.31 -13.37 18.04
C VAL A 209 1.47 -12.84 16.88
N SER A 210 0.34 -12.18 17.16
CA SER A 210 -0.51 -11.59 16.12
C SER A 210 0.26 -10.56 15.29
N HIS A 211 1.01 -9.65 15.94
CA HIS A 211 1.90 -8.71 15.27
C HIS A 211 2.94 -9.42 14.40
N ALA A 212 3.65 -10.41 14.95
CA ALA A 212 4.69 -11.12 14.23
C ALA A 212 4.15 -11.86 13.00
N ASP A 213 2.96 -12.48 13.09
CA ASP A 213 2.31 -13.15 11.98
C ASP A 213 1.96 -12.16 10.84
N GLN A 214 1.41 -10.98 11.16
CA GLN A 214 1.10 -9.97 10.14
C GLN A 214 2.37 -9.37 9.54
N LEU A 215 3.37 -9.07 10.36
CA LEU A 215 4.62 -8.45 9.90
C LEU A 215 5.41 -9.41 9.02
N GLY A 216 5.47 -10.69 9.40
CA GLY A 216 6.11 -11.73 8.60
C GLY A 216 5.43 -11.89 7.24
N PHE A 217 4.09 -11.85 7.20
CA PHE A 217 3.34 -11.88 5.95
C PHE A 217 3.64 -10.65 5.07
N GLU A 218 3.62 -9.44 5.65
CA GLU A 218 3.96 -8.19 4.95
C GLU A 218 5.37 -8.26 4.34
N GLN A 219 6.35 -8.68 5.13
CA GLN A 219 7.74 -8.82 4.69
C GLN A 219 7.88 -9.86 3.58
N ALA A 220 7.20 -11.00 3.69
CA ALA A 220 7.18 -12.02 2.64
C ALA A 220 6.56 -11.48 1.34
N PHE A 221 5.47 -10.72 1.43
CA PHE A 221 4.83 -10.08 0.29
C PHE A 221 5.76 -9.05 -0.38
N ASN A 222 6.38 -8.18 0.44
CA ASN A 222 7.30 -7.14 -0.03
C ASN A 222 8.65 -7.69 -0.53
N SER A 223 9.00 -8.92 -0.15
CA SER A 223 10.15 -9.63 -0.74
C SER A 223 9.92 -10.03 -2.20
N LYS A 224 8.69 -9.87 -2.72
CA LYS A 224 8.31 -10.17 -4.12
C LYS A 224 8.66 -11.61 -4.52
N SER A 225 8.61 -12.52 -3.54
CA SER A 225 8.95 -13.92 -3.71
C SER A 225 7.74 -14.78 -3.36
N ALA A 226 7.14 -15.39 -4.37
CA ALA A 226 6.06 -16.35 -4.18
C ALA A 226 6.49 -17.53 -3.29
N ALA A 227 7.77 -17.91 -3.32
CA ALA A 227 8.33 -18.94 -2.45
C ALA A 227 8.44 -18.51 -0.98
N ASN A 228 8.61 -17.21 -0.70
CA ASN A 228 8.53 -16.71 0.67
C ASN A 228 7.07 -16.62 1.15
N LEU A 229 6.16 -16.18 0.27
CA LEU A 229 4.73 -16.13 0.59
C LEU A 229 4.10 -17.51 0.79
N SER A 230 4.55 -18.53 0.05
CA SER A 230 4.04 -19.90 0.17
C SER A 230 4.18 -20.47 1.57
N LYS A 231 5.11 -19.93 2.38
CA LYS A 231 5.28 -20.21 3.80
C LYS A 231 4.15 -19.65 4.66
N TYR A 232 3.14 -19.00 4.11
CA TYR A 232 1.98 -18.54 4.87
C TYR A 232 0.69 -19.18 4.40
N TRP A 233 0.69 -19.84 3.24
CA TRP A 233 -0.49 -20.48 2.66
C TRP A 233 -0.69 -21.88 3.22
N ALA A 234 -1.94 -22.23 3.52
CA ALA A 234 -2.35 -23.63 3.58
C ALA A 234 -2.24 -24.29 2.19
N GLU A 235 -2.29 -25.62 2.16
CA GLU A 235 -2.27 -26.36 0.89
C GLU A 235 -3.46 -26.01 -0.02
N TRP A 236 -4.62 -25.82 0.61
CA TRP A 236 -5.83 -25.28 -0.01
C TRP A 236 -6.32 -24.08 0.79
N LEU A 237 -6.64 -22.99 0.11
CA LEU A 237 -7.15 -21.77 0.73
C LEU A 237 -8.25 -21.12 -0.11
N ILE A 238 -9.07 -20.29 0.53
CA ILE A 238 -10.00 -19.38 -0.13
C ILE A 238 -9.23 -18.09 -0.44
N PHE A 239 -8.98 -17.82 -1.72
CA PHE A 239 -8.29 -16.63 -2.19
C PHE A 239 -9.28 -15.76 -2.96
N ASP A 240 -9.62 -14.59 -2.42
CA ASP A 240 -10.64 -13.67 -2.95
C ASP A 240 -11.96 -14.38 -3.30
N GLY A 241 -12.41 -15.25 -2.39
CA GLY A 241 -13.68 -16.01 -2.51
C GLY A 241 -13.60 -17.30 -3.32
N ALA A 242 -12.46 -17.59 -3.97
CA ALA A 242 -12.27 -18.82 -4.74
C ALA A 242 -11.40 -19.82 -3.98
N GLN A 243 -11.84 -21.08 -3.90
CA GLN A 243 -11.00 -22.15 -3.38
C GLN A 243 -9.88 -22.48 -4.38
N MET A 244 -8.63 -22.36 -3.96
CA MET A 244 -7.44 -22.53 -4.79
C MET A 244 -6.37 -23.35 -4.05
N GLY A 245 -5.63 -24.16 -4.80
CA GLY A 245 -4.43 -24.82 -4.29
C GLY A 245 -3.27 -23.84 -4.18
N ARG A 246 -2.36 -24.08 -3.23
CA ARG A 246 -1.18 -23.25 -2.95
C ARG A 246 -0.37 -22.92 -4.21
N ASP A 247 -0.14 -23.90 -5.08
CA ASP A 247 0.65 -23.71 -6.32
C ASP A 247 -0.01 -22.72 -7.28
N LYS A 248 -1.34 -22.76 -7.39
CA LYS A 248 -2.09 -21.83 -8.25
C LYS A 248 -2.02 -20.41 -7.71
N VAL A 249 -2.12 -20.23 -6.39
CA VAL A 249 -1.95 -18.92 -5.74
C VAL A 249 -0.52 -18.42 -5.95
N ASN A 250 0.49 -19.25 -5.75
CA ASN A 250 1.89 -18.90 -5.96
C ASN A 250 2.16 -18.45 -7.40
N ALA A 251 1.64 -19.18 -8.40
CA ALA A 251 1.78 -18.81 -9.81
C ALA A 251 1.13 -17.45 -10.09
N SER A 252 -0.07 -17.20 -9.54
CA SER A 252 -0.76 -15.91 -9.66
C SER A 252 0.05 -14.77 -9.03
N GLN A 253 0.59 -14.96 -7.83
CA GLN A 253 1.41 -13.96 -7.15
C GLN A 253 2.74 -13.71 -7.89
N SER A 254 3.39 -14.77 -8.39
CA SER A 254 4.62 -14.65 -9.18
C SER A 254 4.40 -13.83 -10.45
N SER A 255 3.28 -14.06 -11.14
CA SER A 255 2.87 -13.26 -12.29
C SER A 255 2.64 -11.79 -11.90
N TRP A 256 1.90 -11.55 -10.81
CA TRP A 256 1.67 -10.21 -10.28
C TRP A 256 2.96 -9.44 -9.96
N PHE A 257 3.91 -10.08 -9.27
CA PHE A 257 5.20 -9.46 -8.94
C PHE A 257 6.06 -9.16 -10.16
N SER A 258 5.99 -10.02 -11.18
CA SER A 258 6.69 -9.80 -12.44
C SER A 258 6.13 -8.59 -13.18
N SER A 259 4.80 -8.41 -13.17
CA SER A 259 4.14 -7.25 -13.77
C SER A 259 4.28 -5.96 -12.97
N HIS A 260 4.60 -6.05 -11.67
CA HIS A 260 4.70 -4.90 -10.76
C HIS A 260 5.98 -4.98 -9.92
N PRO A 261 7.16 -4.83 -10.53
CA PRO A 261 8.45 -4.99 -9.85
C PRO A 261 8.68 -3.93 -8.77
N VAL A 262 8.04 -2.76 -8.92
CA VAL A 262 8.05 -1.64 -7.99
C VAL A 262 6.69 -1.59 -7.29
N GLN A 263 6.42 -2.59 -6.46
CA GLN A 263 5.25 -2.62 -5.57
C GLN A 263 5.69 -2.74 -4.12
N TRP A 264 4.86 -2.22 -3.23
CA TRP A 264 4.94 -2.48 -1.80
C TRP A 264 3.55 -2.53 -1.17
N THR A 265 3.47 -3.17 0.00
CA THR A 265 2.27 -3.28 0.83
C THR A 265 2.62 -3.01 2.29
N LEU A 266 1.75 -2.27 2.99
CA LEU A 266 1.87 -1.93 4.41
C LEU A 266 0.53 -2.19 5.11
N TYR A 267 0.58 -2.83 6.28
CA TYR A 267 -0.56 -2.99 7.19
C TYR A 267 -0.50 -2.00 8.34
N ASP A 268 -1.37 -1.01 8.35
CA ASP A 268 -1.35 0.02 9.40
C ASP A 268 -1.79 -0.54 10.77
N VAL A 269 -3.07 -0.88 10.87
CA VAL A 269 -3.70 -1.47 12.05
C VAL A 269 -4.46 -2.72 11.63
N CYS A 270 -4.33 -3.78 12.42
CA CYS A 270 -5.09 -5.01 12.27
C CYS A 270 -6.01 -5.20 13.48
N ASP A 271 -7.31 -5.33 13.20
CA ASP A 271 -8.31 -5.78 14.17
C ASP A 271 -8.25 -7.32 14.25
N VAL A 272 -7.78 -7.85 15.38
CA VAL A 272 -7.47 -9.27 15.55
C VAL A 272 -8.33 -9.91 16.63
N LYS A 273 -8.92 -11.07 16.32
CA LYS A 273 -9.77 -11.84 17.25
C LYS A 273 -9.69 -13.33 16.97
N LEU A 274 -10.02 -14.14 17.98
CA LEU A 274 -10.37 -15.54 17.77
C LEU A 274 -11.80 -15.59 17.19
N GLY A 275 -12.02 -16.48 16.23
CA GLY A 275 -13.31 -16.61 15.56
C GLY A 275 -13.34 -17.77 14.59
N GLN A 276 -14.43 -17.87 13.84
CA GLN A 276 -14.61 -18.93 12.86
C GLN A 276 -13.93 -18.55 11.54
N VAL A 277 -13.12 -19.46 10.99
CA VAL A 277 -12.45 -19.35 9.68
C VAL A 277 -12.99 -20.43 8.75
N GLN A 278 -13.15 -20.11 7.46
CA GLN A 278 -13.66 -21.06 6.48
C GLN A 278 -12.52 -21.85 5.84
N MET A 279 -12.64 -23.18 5.78
CA MET A 279 -11.77 -24.04 4.98
C MET A 279 -12.64 -25.01 4.16
N GLY A 280 -12.70 -24.79 2.84
CA GLY A 280 -13.66 -25.47 1.98
C GLY A 280 -15.10 -25.20 2.43
N ASN A 281 -15.86 -26.26 2.72
CA ASN A 281 -17.27 -26.17 3.16
C ASN A 281 -17.45 -26.29 4.67
N ARG A 282 -16.38 -26.10 5.46
CA ARG A 282 -16.40 -26.26 6.92
C ARG A 282 -15.86 -25.00 7.60
N MET A 283 -16.38 -24.74 8.79
CA MET A 283 -15.92 -23.67 9.68
C MET A 283 -15.08 -24.26 10.80
N TYR A 284 -14.00 -23.57 11.18
CA TYR A 284 -13.09 -23.97 12.25
C TYR A 284 -12.80 -22.77 13.15
N ASP A 285 -12.52 -23.02 14.43
CA ASP A 285 -11.95 -21.98 15.28
C ASP A 285 -10.53 -21.63 14.84
N GLY A 286 -10.28 -20.35 14.66
CA GLY A 286 -9.02 -19.82 14.15
C GLY A 286 -8.79 -18.37 14.54
N LEU A 287 -7.73 -17.79 13.96
CA LEU A 287 -7.39 -16.38 14.12
C LEU A 287 -7.93 -15.61 12.92
N VAL A 288 -8.79 -14.63 13.19
CA VAL A 288 -9.31 -13.71 12.19
C VAL A 288 -8.60 -12.38 12.35
N SER A 289 -8.17 -11.79 11.24
CA SER A 289 -7.54 -10.46 11.23
C SER A 289 -8.05 -9.64 10.06
N ASP A 290 -8.55 -8.45 10.35
CA ASP A 290 -8.88 -7.45 9.34
C ASP A 290 -7.84 -6.33 9.43
N CYS A 291 -6.96 -6.26 8.43
CA CYS A 291 -5.87 -5.31 8.39
C CYS A 291 -6.17 -4.17 7.43
N ARG A 292 -6.03 -2.93 7.89
CA ARG A 292 -6.00 -1.78 6.98
C ARG A 292 -4.73 -1.83 6.15
N THR A 293 -4.90 -1.99 4.85
CA THR A 293 -3.83 -2.22 3.90
C THR A 293 -3.65 -1.01 2.99
N VAL A 294 -2.40 -0.59 2.85
CA VAL A 294 -1.97 0.39 1.87
C VAL A 294 -1.03 -0.32 0.92
N THR A 295 -1.32 -0.29 -0.38
CA THR A 295 -0.38 -0.76 -1.39
C THR A 295 -0.09 0.34 -2.37
N ALA A 296 1.13 0.38 -2.89
CA ALA A 296 1.44 1.18 -4.05
C ALA A 296 2.02 0.31 -5.15
N VAL A 297 1.62 0.62 -6.38
CA VAL A 297 2.15 0.04 -7.60
C VAL A 297 2.83 1.14 -8.40
N ASN A 298 4.03 0.86 -8.91
CA ASN A 298 4.87 1.78 -9.67
C ASN A 298 5.15 3.12 -8.98
N ASN A 299 5.07 3.15 -7.63
CA ASN A 299 5.20 4.35 -6.80
C ASN A 299 4.19 5.49 -7.11
N SER A 300 3.18 5.27 -7.95
CA SER A 300 2.19 6.28 -8.34
C SER A 300 0.76 5.90 -7.97
N ASP A 301 0.45 4.60 -8.01
CA ASP A 301 -0.92 4.10 -7.85
C ASP A 301 -1.08 3.56 -6.43
N VAL A 302 -1.45 4.44 -5.50
CA VAL A 302 -1.74 4.03 -4.12
C VAL A 302 -3.19 3.57 -4.01
N SER A 303 -3.40 2.41 -3.39
CA SER A 303 -4.72 1.87 -3.06
C SER A 303 -4.81 1.56 -1.58
N VAL A 304 -5.96 1.87 -0.99
CA VAL A 304 -6.28 1.57 0.40
C VAL A 304 -7.49 0.66 0.45
N PHE A 305 -7.38 -0.42 1.21
CA PHE A 305 -8.43 -1.43 1.37
C PHE A 305 -8.23 -2.19 2.68
N THR A 306 -9.15 -3.09 2.99
CA THR A 306 -9.01 -4.01 4.12
C THR A 306 -8.59 -5.38 3.59
N THR A 307 -7.47 -5.91 4.06
CA THR A 307 -7.12 -7.32 3.85
C THR A 307 -7.65 -8.14 5.01
N HIS A 308 -8.61 -9.01 4.71
CA HIS A 308 -9.10 -10.02 5.62
C HIS A 308 -8.22 -11.26 5.57
N PHE A 309 -7.91 -11.81 6.73
CA PHE A 309 -7.20 -13.06 6.88
C PHE A 309 -7.94 -14.00 7.84
N GLY A 310 -8.23 -15.20 7.38
CA GLY A 310 -8.55 -16.35 8.22
C GLY A 310 -7.33 -17.25 8.32
N ARG A 311 -6.86 -17.49 9.55
CA ARG A 311 -5.75 -18.40 9.83
C ARG A 311 -6.17 -19.55 10.72
N TYR A 312 -5.68 -20.74 10.41
CA TYR A 312 -5.92 -21.95 11.16
C TYR A 312 -4.61 -22.59 11.60
N ARG A 313 -4.59 -23.16 12.81
CA ARG A 313 -3.45 -23.93 13.31
C ARG A 313 -3.74 -25.41 13.14
N PHE A 314 -3.12 -26.01 12.14
CA PHE A 314 -3.19 -27.46 11.95
C PHE A 314 -2.49 -28.19 13.11
N PRO A 315 -3.00 -29.36 13.55
CA PRO A 315 -2.39 -30.12 14.66
C PRO A 315 -0.92 -30.48 14.44
N GLU A 316 -0.56 -30.77 13.19
CA GLU A 316 0.80 -31.12 12.78
C GLU A 316 1.67 -29.87 12.50
N GLY A 317 1.04 -28.70 12.44
CA GLY A 317 1.67 -27.43 12.07
C GLY A 317 2.30 -26.70 13.24
N LYS A 318 3.47 -26.10 12.99
CA LYS A 318 4.14 -25.20 13.97
C LYS A 318 3.61 -23.76 13.94
N ARG A 319 2.83 -23.39 12.92
CA ARG A 319 2.38 -22.01 12.67
C ARG A 319 0.89 -21.96 12.30
N ASN A 320 0.32 -20.76 12.42
CA ASN A 320 -0.98 -20.46 11.85
C ASN A 320 -0.83 -20.29 10.33
N GLU A 321 -1.50 -21.12 9.55
CA GLU A 321 -1.51 -20.99 8.09
C GLU A 321 -2.74 -20.22 7.64
N ILE A 322 -2.59 -19.40 6.61
CA ILE A 322 -3.69 -18.66 5.99
C ILE A 322 -4.50 -19.65 5.15
N VAL A 323 -5.77 -19.76 5.53
CA VAL A 323 -6.78 -20.62 4.89
C VAL A 323 -7.83 -19.80 4.17
N GLU A 324 -7.90 -18.50 4.47
CA GLU A 324 -8.74 -17.53 3.80
C GLU A 324 -8.01 -16.19 3.70
N ILE A 325 -8.00 -15.59 2.52
CA ILE A 325 -7.58 -14.21 2.30
C ILE A 325 -8.54 -13.54 1.32
N SER A 326 -9.01 -12.36 1.68
CA SER A 326 -9.85 -11.56 0.78
C SER A 326 -9.59 -10.06 0.95
N HIS A 327 -9.81 -9.32 -0.13
CA HIS A 327 -9.65 -7.87 -0.14
C HIS A 327 -11.04 -7.19 -0.20
N LYS A 328 -11.36 -6.42 0.84
CA LYS A 328 -12.64 -5.71 0.99
C LYS A 328 -12.45 -4.21 0.91
N ASP A 329 -13.53 -3.48 0.65
CA ASP A 329 -13.57 -2.01 0.69
C ASP A 329 -12.49 -1.34 -0.16
N ARG A 330 -12.25 -1.89 -1.37
CA ARG A 330 -11.28 -1.32 -2.31
C ARG A 330 -11.79 0.03 -2.82
N ILE A 331 -11.34 1.10 -2.16
CA ILE A 331 -11.53 2.46 -2.65
C ILE A 331 -10.66 2.58 -3.90
N ARG A 332 -11.31 2.77 -5.06
CA ARG A 332 -10.65 2.76 -6.36
C ARG A 332 -9.58 3.86 -6.44
N LYS A 333 -8.54 3.54 -7.23
CA LYS A 333 -7.36 4.34 -7.60
C LYS A 333 -7.44 5.80 -7.17
N LEU A 334 -6.54 6.17 -6.27
CA LEU A 334 -6.20 7.57 -6.08
C LEU A 334 -5.59 8.08 -7.37
N THR A 335 -6.04 9.27 -7.78
CA THR A 335 -5.49 10.02 -8.92
C THR A 335 -3.96 9.99 -8.83
N PRO A 336 -3.23 9.83 -9.95
CA PRO A 336 -1.78 9.74 -9.93
C PRO A 336 -1.16 10.85 -9.08
N LEU A 337 -0.25 10.42 -8.21
CA LEU A 337 0.63 11.27 -7.40
C LEU A 337 1.39 12.29 -8.24
#